data_AF-A0A8T4P3G4-F1
#
_entry.id   AF-A0A8T4P3G4-F1
#
_cell.length_a   1.000
_cell.length_b   1.000
_cell.length_c   1.000
_cell.angle_alpha   90.00
_cell.angle_beta   90.00
_cell.angle_gamma   90.00
#
_symmetry.space_group_name_H-M   'P 1'
#
loop_
_entity.id
_entity.type
_entity.pdbx_description
1 polymer ?
#
loop_
_entity_poly.entity_id
_entity_poly.type
_entity_poly.pdbx_seq_one_letter_code
_entity_poly.pdbx_strand_id
1 'polypeptide(L)'
;MEIASSLIETGVDKLVNLVKERGRIALADAAKELGVSATVIQEWVDFLEEEGIISVEYKMTKPYLVERKLTKKEVEVKAKEFAGKKDVFVRKAEVSLNFLAKQADELKKAKSEFDRLKHELGFELDTVREDLKELERYQQLKEELQKQVEEQKNDAKLKIGELTQQVQKEQKKYQELSANIGREKEELSKEKAEAMSIEEGEKILNRKLMELKGMISLIEKKAANEDMAIKNSELHIEKLNMMIEDIRQRVEEEKSIIDPLIERSKEQEKKVLELQDKIIKKIAQKQKSVSNVKNVTKKVEEFFNKKLAVMNLVDKANKDRDELEKSLIELIKKAKSFQLTAKSGDVGKQMIELEKKFNDVGRKKTEFDAELKQFTSYFKK
;
A
#
# COMPACT_ATOMS: atom_id res chain seq x y z
N MET A 1 69.37 87.43 -34.20
CA MET A 1 70.44 86.50 -33.78
C MET A 1 70.90 85.79 -35.03
N GLU A 2 72.19 85.83 -35.33
CA GLU A 2 72.74 85.16 -36.52
C GLU A 2 72.91 83.68 -36.24
N ILE A 3 72.59 82.84 -37.22
CA ILE A 3 72.97 81.42 -37.18
C ILE A 3 74.44 81.38 -37.56
N ALA A 4 75.31 81.40 -36.56
CA ALA A 4 76.72 81.11 -36.76
C ALA A 4 76.84 79.70 -37.34
N SER A 5 77.21 79.60 -38.62
CA SER A 5 77.35 78.32 -39.31
C SER A 5 78.58 77.60 -38.74
N SER A 6 78.36 76.76 -37.73
CA SER A 6 79.36 75.84 -37.22
C SER A 6 79.71 74.84 -38.33
N LEU A 7 80.78 75.12 -39.07
CA LEU A 7 81.34 74.13 -40.00
C LEU A 7 81.69 72.89 -39.19
N ILE A 8 81.09 71.75 -39.56
CA ILE A 8 81.31 70.47 -38.90
C ILE A 8 82.66 69.94 -39.39
N GLU A 9 83.72 70.34 -38.70
CA GLU A 9 85.08 69.90 -38.99
C GLU A 9 85.21 68.38 -38.79
N THR A 10 85.48 67.66 -39.89
CA THR A 10 85.59 66.20 -39.88
C THR A 10 86.98 65.75 -39.40
N GLY A 11 87.13 64.45 -39.14
CA GLY A 11 88.46 63.89 -38.83
C GLY A 11 89.48 64.07 -39.96
N VAL A 12 89.00 64.09 -41.22
CA VAL A 12 89.83 64.30 -42.42
C VAL A 12 90.34 65.73 -42.48
N ASP A 13 89.50 66.72 -42.18
CA ASP A 13 89.91 68.15 -42.13
C ASP A 13 91.01 68.35 -41.08
N LYS A 14 90.86 67.74 -39.90
CA LYS A 14 91.85 67.79 -38.81
C LYS A 14 93.18 67.14 -39.21
N LEU A 15 93.16 66.06 -39.99
CA LEU A 15 94.37 65.47 -40.55
C LEU A 15 95.07 66.41 -41.54
N VAL A 16 94.31 67.05 -42.44
CA VAL A 16 94.87 68.04 -43.39
C VAL A 16 95.47 69.23 -42.64
N ASN A 17 94.80 69.74 -41.61
CA ASN A 17 95.29 70.83 -40.77
C ASN A 17 96.57 70.43 -40.01
N LEU A 18 96.60 69.25 -39.38
CA LEU A 18 97.77 68.73 -38.65
C LEU A 18 99.00 68.54 -39.56
N VAL A 19 98.81 68.06 -40.79
CA VAL A 19 99.90 67.89 -41.77
C VAL A 19 100.40 69.24 -42.28
N LYS A 20 99.54 70.26 -42.41
CA LYS A 20 99.95 71.63 -42.75
C LYS A 20 100.73 72.32 -41.63
N GLU A 21 100.24 72.25 -40.40
CA GLU A 21 100.88 72.90 -39.24
C GLU A 21 102.27 72.33 -38.95
N ARG A 22 102.42 71.01 -39.02
CA ARG A 22 103.71 70.34 -38.75
C ARG A 22 104.59 70.20 -39.99
N GLY A 23 104.04 70.36 -41.19
CA GLY A 23 104.71 70.21 -42.50
C GLY A 23 105.11 68.76 -42.86
N ARG A 24 105.50 67.96 -41.86
CA ARG A 24 105.77 66.52 -41.95
C ARG A 24 105.42 65.84 -40.63
N ILE A 25 104.59 64.81 -40.66
CA ILE A 25 104.26 63.96 -39.50
C ILE A 25 104.33 62.48 -39.88
N ALA A 26 104.75 61.59 -38.97
CA ALA A 26 104.68 60.16 -39.21
C ALA A 26 103.23 59.67 -39.02
N LEU A 27 102.77 58.73 -39.86
CA LEU A 27 101.38 58.25 -39.82
C LEU A 27 100.97 57.71 -38.44
N ALA A 28 101.87 56.98 -37.78
CA ALA A 28 101.65 56.43 -36.44
C ALA A 28 101.62 57.48 -35.31
N ASP A 29 102.08 58.71 -35.55
CA ASP A 29 102.00 59.82 -34.60
C ASP A 29 100.77 60.68 -34.89
N ALA A 30 100.40 60.87 -36.16
CA ALA A 30 99.11 61.47 -36.55
C ALA A 30 97.92 60.68 -35.99
N ALA A 31 97.98 59.35 -36.02
CA ALA A 31 96.98 58.46 -35.42
C ALA A 31 96.78 58.71 -33.91
N LYS A 32 97.88 58.86 -33.16
CA LYS A 32 97.83 59.16 -31.72
C LYS A 32 97.27 60.55 -31.44
N GLU A 33 97.68 61.54 -32.22
CA GLU A 33 97.33 62.94 -32.01
C GLU A 33 95.85 63.23 -32.37
N LEU A 34 95.31 62.51 -33.35
CA LEU A 34 93.90 62.57 -33.74
C LEU A 34 93.01 61.55 -32.99
N GLY A 35 93.59 60.70 -32.14
CA GLY A 35 92.86 59.72 -31.32
C GLY A 35 92.20 58.58 -32.08
N VAL A 36 92.66 58.26 -33.29
CA VAL A 36 92.08 57.25 -34.19
C VAL A 36 93.09 56.16 -34.55
N SER A 37 92.63 55.04 -35.11
CA SER A 37 93.53 53.93 -35.47
C SER A 37 94.44 54.30 -36.65
N ALA A 38 95.63 53.70 -36.70
CA ALA A 38 96.54 53.88 -37.84
C ALA A 38 95.90 53.43 -39.18
N THR A 39 94.99 52.45 -39.16
CA THR A 39 94.22 52.02 -40.33
C THR A 39 93.28 53.12 -40.83
N VAL A 40 92.56 53.80 -39.93
CA VAL A 40 91.66 54.91 -40.30
C VAL A 40 92.46 56.11 -40.82
N ILE A 41 93.65 56.39 -40.26
CA ILE A 41 94.55 57.39 -40.88
C ILE A 41 95.02 56.93 -42.25
N GLN A 42 95.38 55.65 -42.45
CA GLN A 42 95.78 55.15 -43.77
C GLN A 42 94.65 55.33 -44.80
N GLU A 43 93.42 54.96 -44.48
CA GLU A 43 92.25 55.18 -45.35
C GLU A 43 92.04 56.67 -45.70
N TRP A 44 92.20 57.58 -44.73
CA TRP A 44 92.11 59.03 -44.99
C TRP A 44 93.30 59.54 -45.81
N VAL A 45 94.50 58.98 -45.61
CA VAL A 45 95.73 59.34 -46.32
C VAL A 45 95.68 58.88 -47.78
N ASP A 46 95.24 57.66 -48.03
CA ASP A 46 95.10 57.09 -49.38
C ASP A 46 94.12 57.96 -50.19
N PHE A 47 92.96 58.30 -49.61
CA PHE A 47 91.98 59.22 -50.22
C PHE A 47 92.54 60.64 -50.47
N LEU A 48 93.30 61.19 -49.51
CA LEU A 48 93.92 62.51 -49.65
C LEU A 48 95.13 62.53 -50.60
N GLU A 49 95.74 61.38 -50.89
CA GLU A 49 96.79 61.21 -51.91
C GLU A 49 96.18 61.04 -53.31
N GLU A 50 95.06 60.32 -53.45
CA GLU A 50 94.27 60.24 -54.71
C GLU A 50 93.78 61.62 -55.17
N GLU A 51 93.18 62.42 -54.27
CA GLU A 51 92.78 63.81 -54.58
C GLU A 51 93.99 64.76 -54.77
N GLY A 52 95.17 64.34 -54.31
CA GLY A 52 96.43 65.07 -54.47
C GLY A 52 96.61 66.24 -53.50
N ILE A 53 96.07 66.12 -52.30
CA ILE A 53 96.16 67.11 -51.20
C ILE A 53 97.38 66.81 -50.31
N ILE A 54 97.64 65.52 -50.05
CA ILE A 54 98.76 65.01 -49.25
C ILE A 54 99.62 64.10 -50.14
N SER A 55 100.84 63.77 -49.70
CA SER A 55 101.61 62.65 -50.25
C SER A 55 102.36 61.89 -49.15
N VAL A 56 102.65 60.60 -49.40
CA VAL A 56 103.30 59.69 -48.44
C VAL A 56 104.78 59.51 -48.76
N GLU A 57 105.63 60.22 -48.03
CA GLU A 57 107.09 60.02 -48.09
C GLU A 57 107.55 58.91 -47.12
N TYR A 58 107.99 57.78 -47.68
CA TYR A 58 108.68 56.74 -46.92
C TYR A 58 110.12 57.15 -46.60
N LYS A 59 110.48 57.16 -45.31
CA LYS A 59 111.86 57.42 -44.86
C LYS A 59 112.29 56.30 -43.91
N MET A 60 113.29 55.51 -44.32
CA MET A 60 113.50 54.15 -43.82
C MET A 60 112.19 53.33 -43.97
N THR A 61 111.73 52.66 -42.93
CA THR A 61 110.51 51.83 -42.91
C THR A 61 109.27 52.55 -42.37
N LYS A 62 109.28 53.89 -42.25
CA LYS A 62 108.15 54.68 -41.72
C LYS A 62 107.55 55.60 -42.80
N PRO A 63 106.22 55.56 -43.03
CA PRO A 63 105.53 56.54 -43.86
C PRO A 63 105.38 57.87 -43.11
N TYR A 64 105.64 58.97 -43.81
CA TYR A 64 105.41 60.34 -43.35
C TYR A 64 104.47 61.06 -44.32
N LEU A 65 103.53 61.81 -43.76
CA LEU A 65 102.58 62.62 -44.49
C LEU A 65 103.19 64.01 -44.72
N VAL A 66 103.15 64.50 -45.96
CA VAL A 66 103.61 65.84 -46.36
C VAL A 66 102.57 66.54 -47.22
N GLU A 67 102.48 67.87 -47.16
CA GLU A 67 101.58 68.67 -48.00
C GLU A 67 102.01 68.63 -49.48
N ARG A 68 101.11 68.22 -50.39
CA ARG A 68 101.40 68.17 -51.83
C ARG A 68 101.22 69.53 -52.49
N LYS A 69 102.35 70.19 -52.81
CA LYS A 69 102.35 71.49 -53.52
C LYS A 69 102.20 71.29 -55.03
N LEU A 70 100.94 71.27 -55.49
CA LEU A 70 100.57 71.16 -56.91
C LEU A 70 101.28 72.19 -57.79
N THR A 71 101.71 71.78 -58.98
CA THR A 71 102.43 72.64 -59.92
C THR A 71 101.45 73.47 -60.77
N LYS A 72 101.91 74.65 -61.24
CA LYS A 72 101.06 75.59 -62.00
C LYS A 72 100.40 74.98 -63.24
N LYS A 73 101.01 73.96 -63.88
CA LYS A 73 100.44 73.27 -65.05
C LYS A 73 99.26 72.36 -64.71
N GLU A 74 99.27 71.70 -63.55
CA GLU A 74 98.18 70.82 -63.11
C GLU A 74 96.92 71.63 -62.78
N VAL A 75 97.09 72.80 -62.15
CA VAL A 75 96.01 73.74 -61.82
C VAL A 75 95.29 74.23 -63.09
N GLU A 76 96.02 74.59 -64.14
CA GLU A 76 95.46 75.15 -65.38
C GLU A 76 94.65 74.10 -66.18
N VAL A 77 95.02 72.82 -66.10
CA VAL A 77 94.25 71.70 -66.68
C VAL A 77 92.99 71.42 -65.85
N LYS A 78 93.12 71.23 -64.51
CA LYS A 78 91.94 71.02 -63.64
C LYS A 78 90.94 72.18 -63.77
N ALA A 79 91.38 73.43 -63.90
CA ALA A 79 90.52 74.60 -64.08
C ALA A 79 89.67 74.57 -65.37
N LYS A 80 90.23 74.12 -66.50
CA LYS A 80 89.49 74.00 -67.77
C LYS A 80 88.44 72.89 -67.72
N GLU A 81 88.74 71.75 -67.09
CA GLU A 81 87.71 70.74 -66.83
C GLU A 81 86.61 71.27 -65.90
N PHE A 82 86.98 72.01 -64.85
CA PHE A 82 86.01 72.57 -63.90
C PHE A 82 85.04 73.54 -64.58
N ALA A 83 85.49 74.34 -65.55
CA ALA A 83 84.63 75.22 -66.32
C ALA A 83 83.57 74.45 -67.13
N GLY A 84 83.99 73.41 -67.87
CA GLY A 84 83.06 72.56 -68.64
C GLY A 84 82.09 71.77 -67.75
N LYS A 85 82.58 71.22 -66.63
CA LYS A 85 81.76 70.52 -65.63
C LYS A 85 80.77 71.46 -64.93
N LYS A 86 81.17 72.71 -64.63
CA LYS A 86 80.31 73.75 -64.03
C LYS A 86 79.12 74.08 -64.92
N ASP A 87 79.32 74.31 -66.22
CA ASP A 87 78.23 74.69 -67.14
C ASP A 87 77.15 73.60 -67.26
N VAL A 88 77.58 72.33 -67.30
CA VAL A 88 76.68 71.17 -67.28
C VAL A 88 75.98 71.02 -65.92
N PHE A 89 76.68 71.30 -64.82
CA PHE A 89 76.12 71.26 -63.47
C PHE A 89 75.07 72.37 -63.25
N VAL A 90 75.34 73.60 -63.69
CA VAL A 90 74.40 74.74 -63.59
C VAL A 90 73.11 74.43 -64.34
N ARG A 91 73.17 73.98 -65.60
CA ARG A 91 71.96 73.62 -66.35
C ARG A 91 71.19 72.45 -65.72
N LYS A 92 71.89 71.46 -65.15
CA LYS A 92 71.24 70.40 -64.38
C LYS A 92 70.57 70.95 -63.11
N ALA A 93 71.21 71.85 -62.38
CA ALA A 93 70.65 72.50 -61.20
C ALA A 93 69.42 73.36 -61.53
N GLU A 94 69.45 74.12 -62.63
CA GLU A 94 68.30 74.90 -63.12
C GLU A 94 67.11 74.02 -63.51
N VAL A 95 67.35 72.91 -64.23
CA VAL A 95 66.31 71.93 -64.56
C VAL A 95 65.76 71.26 -63.29
N SER A 96 66.63 70.90 -62.34
CA SER A 96 66.22 70.34 -61.04
C SER A 96 65.43 71.34 -60.19
N LEU A 97 65.81 72.62 -60.18
CA LEU A 97 65.09 73.68 -59.47
C LEU A 97 63.70 73.93 -60.09
N ASN A 98 63.59 73.95 -61.41
CA ASN A 98 62.29 74.06 -62.08
C ASN A 98 61.40 72.83 -61.84
N PHE A 99 61.98 71.62 -61.81
CA PHE A 99 61.27 70.40 -61.43
C PHE A 99 60.81 70.44 -59.96
N LEU A 100 61.67 70.85 -59.03
CA LEU A 100 61.35 71.00 -57.61
C LEU A 100 60.31 72.09 -57.36
N ALA A 101 60.34 73.20 -58.09
CA ALA A 101 59.33 74.26 -58.01
C ALA A 101 57.95 73.75 -58.49
N LYS A 102 57.91 73.02 -59.60
CA LYS A 102 56.67 72.38 -60.09
C LYS A 102 56.14 71.35 -59.09
N GLN A 103 57.01 70.50 -58.55
CA GLN A 103 56.67 69.52 -57.51
C GLN A 103 56.20 70.20 -56.21
N ALA A 104 56.76 71.36 -55.83
CA ALA A 104 56.33 72.12 -54.66
C ALA A 104 54.92 72.73 -54.86
N ASP A 105 54.56 73.17 -56.06
CA ASP A 105 53.20 73.63 -56.36
C ASP A 105 52.21 72.45 -56.53
N GLU A 106 52.63 71.30 -57.03
CA GLU A 106 51.87 70.05 -56.99
C GLU A 106 51.64 69.59 -55.54
N LEU A 107 52.65 69.70 -54.67
CA LEU A 107 52.55 69.42 -53.23
C LEU A 107 51.68 70.44 -52.48
N LYS A 108 51.69 71.73 -52.87
CA LYS A 108 50.74 72.73 -52.35
C LYS A 108 49.30 72.38 -52.74
N LYS A 109 49.06 71.94 -53.97
CA LYS A 109 47.73 71.50 -54.42
C LYS A 109 47.27 70.29 -53.64
N ALA A 110 48.08 69.23 -53.58
CA ALA A 110 47.81 68.04 -52.78
C ALA A 110 47.61 68.37 -51.29
N LYS A 111 48.35 69.33 -50.73
CA LYS A 111 48.13 69.82 -49.37
C LYS A 111 46.80 70.59 -49.25
N SER A 112 46.45 71.46 -50.19
CA SER A 112 45.17 72.19 -50.15
C SER A 112 43.98 71.26 -50.34
N GLU A 113 44.13 70.20 -51.13
CA GLU A 113 43.16 69.12 -51.28
C GLU A 113 43.09 68.28 -49.99
N PHE A 114 44.22 67.98 -49.34
CA PHE A 114 44.24 67.28 -48.05
C PHE A 114 43.64 68.11 -46.90
N ASP A 115 43.98 69.40 -46.77
CA ASP A 115 43.42 70.30 -45.77
C ASP A 115 41.92 70.54 -46.02
N ARG A 116 41.48 70.53 -47.29
CA ARG A 116 40.06 70.53 -47.67
C ARG A 116 39.38 69.20 -47.33
N LEU A 117 39.99 68.06 -47.67
CA LEU A 117 39.46 66.72 -47.38
C LEU A 117 39.34 66.51 -45.86
N LYS A 118 40.30 66.99 -45.07
CA LYS A 118 40.27 67.03 -43.60
C LYS A 118 39.09 67.85 -43.06
N HIS A 119 38.66 68.89 -43.79
CA HIS A 119 37.55 69.76 -43.43
C HIS A 119 36.20 69.21 -43.91
N GLU A 120 36.15 68.53 -45.07
CA GLU A 120 34.96 67.89 -45.66
C GLU A 120 34.66 66.50 -45.06
N LEU A 121 35.69 65.75 -44.62
CA LEU A 121 35.54 64.50 -43.86
C LEU A 121 35.23 64.72 -42.37
N GLY A 122 35.19 65.98 -41.91
CA GLY A 122 34.83 66.31 -40.53
C GLY A 122 35.67 65.55 -39.50
N PHE A 123 37.00 65.71 -39.51
CA PHE A 123 37.89 65.10 -38.50
C PHE A 123 37.79 65.81 -37.13
N GLU A 124 36.59 65.82 -36.59
CA GLU A 124 36.26 66.03 -35.19
C GLU A 124 36.83 64.87 -34.36
N LEU A 125 38.14 64.91 -34.14
CA LEU A 125 38.83 63.97 -33.23
C LEU A 125 38.27 63.99 -31.81
N ASP A 126 37.48 65.02 -31.46
CA ASP A 126 36.74 65.10 -30.21
C ASP A 126 35.38 64.39 -30.24
N THR A 127 34.59 64.39 -31.34
CA THR A 127 33.37 63.56 -31.40
C THR A 127 33.69 62.08 -31.55
N VAL A 128 34.70 61.70 -32.35
CA VAL A 128 35.22 60.32 -32.36
C VAL A 128 35.75 59.88 -30.98
N ARG A 129 36.29 60.82 -30.18
CA ARG A 129 36.70 60.57 -28.79
C ARG A 129 35.52 60.51 -27.82
N GLU A 130 34.41 61.20 -28.09
CA GLU A 130 33.18 61.10 -27.30
C GLU A 130 32.44 59.80 -27.60
N ASP A 131 32.28 59.42 -28.87
CA ASP A 131 31.80 58.11 -29.31
C ASP A 131 32.58 56.97 -28.64
N LEU A 132 33.91 57.05 -28.60
CA LEU A 132 34.76 56.05 -27.93
C LEU A 132 34.52 56.00 -26.40
N LYS A 133 34.27 57.13 -25.75
CA LYS A 133 33.89 57.16 -24.31
C LYS A 133 32.48 56.63 -24.08
N GLU A 134 31.54 56.87 -25.01
CA GLU A 134 30.20 56.30 -24.94
C GLU A 134 30.26 54.78 -25.13
N LEU A 135 31.04 54.29 -26.09
CA LEU A 135 31.29 52.86 -26.28
C LEU A 135 31.95 52.20 -25.06
N GLU A 136 32.91 52.87 -24.42
CA GLU A 136 33.52 52.40 -23.16
C GLU A 136 32.48 52.31 -22.03
N ARG A 137 31.62 53.34 -21.87
CA ARG A 137 30.50 53.33 -20.92
C ARG A 137 29.48 52.23 -21.24
N TYR A 138 29.12 52.03 -22.51
CA TYR A 138 28.20 50.97 -22.93
C TYR A 138 28.80 49.57 -22.68
N GLN A 139 30.12 49.39 -22.82
CA GLN A 139 30.77 48.14 -22.45
C GLN A 139 30.77 47.92 -20.92
N GLN A 140 31.11 48.93 -20.12
CA GLN A 140 31.04 48.84 -18.66
C GLN A 140 29.61 48.52 -18.18
N LEU A 141 28.60 49.22 -18.71
CA LEU A 141 27.18 48.98 -18.42
C LEU A 141 26.74 47.56 -18.84
N LYS A 142 27.23 47.06 -19.97
CA LYS A 142 26.97 45.69 -20.43
C LYS A 142 27.59 44.65 -19.50
N GLU A 143 28.83 44.86 -19.05
CA GLU A 143 29.53 43.95 -18.12
C GLU A 143 28.84 43.95 -16.74
N GLU A 144 28.42 45.11 -16.23
CA GLU A 144 27.63 45.19 -15.00
C GLU A 144 26.26 44.51 -15.17
N LEU A 145 25.54 44.78 -16.26
CA LEU A 145 24.24 44.15 -16.53
C LEU A 145 24.37 42.63 -16.68
N GLN A 146 25.43 42.12 -17.31
CA GLN A 146 25.71 40.69 -17.38
C GLN A 146 25.96 40.08 -15.99
N LYS A 147 26.68 40.79 -15.11
CA LYS A 147 26.88 40.36 -13.71
C LYS A 147 25.56 40.33 -12.93
N GLN A 148 24.76 41.40 -13.01
CA GLN A 148 23.45 41.49 -12.35
C GLN A 148 22.49 40.40 -12.85
N VAL A 149 22.48 40.09 -14.15
CA VAL A 149 21.66 39.02 -14.73
C VAL A 149 22.11 37.63 -14.24
N GLU A 150 23.41 37.38 -14.14
CA GLU A 150 23.92 36.09 -13.64
C GLU A 150 23.70 35.95 -12.12
N GLU A 151 23.78 37.03 -11.35
CA GLU A 151 23.41 37.07 -9.92
C GLU A 151 21.91 36.75 -9.74
N GLN A 152 21.02 37.48 -10.42
CA GLN A 152 19.56 37.22 -10.38
C GLN A 152 19.20 35.79 -10.82
N LYS A 153 19.90 35.26 -11.82
CA LYS A 153 19.74 33.88 -12.32
C LYS A 153 20.16 32.83 -11.29
N ASN A 154 21.20 33.10 -10.50
CA ASN A 154 21.62 32.22 -9.41
C ASN A 154 20.67 32.30 -8.20
N ASP A 155 20.22 33.49 -7.81
CA ASP A 155 19.21 33.68 -6.76
C ASP A 155 17.89 33.00 -7.12
N ALA A 156 17.41 33.18 -8.36
CA ALA A 156 16.22 32.50 -8.87
C ALA A 156 16.39 30.98 -8.85
N LYS A 157 17.56 30.46 -9.24
CA LYS A 157 17.88 29.02 -9.22
C LYS A 157 17.89 28.45 -7.79
N LEU A 158 18.46 29.18 -6.82
CA LEU A 158 18.42 28.79 -5.40
C LEU A 158 16.98 28.74 -4.89
N LYS A 159 16.21 29.81 -5.12
CA LYS A 159 14.80 29.93 -4.68
C LYS A 159 13.87 28.90 -5.32
N ILE A 160 14.10 28.56 -6.60
CA ILE A 160 13.42 27.44 -7.28
C ILE A 160 13.78 26.12 -6.62
N GLY A 161 15.04 25.91 -6.24
CA GLY A 161 15.49 24.73 -5.49
C GLY A 161 14.80 24.58 -4.14
N GLU A 162 14.75 25.65 -3.34
CA GLU A 162 14.05 25.69 -2.05
C GLU A 162 12.55 25.40 -2.20
N LEU A 163 11.87 26.09 -3.11
CA LEU A 163 10.45 25.87 -3.38
C LEU A 163 10.17 24.45 -3.87
N THR A 164 11.05 23.88 -4.71
CA THR A 164 10.94 22.47 -5.16
C THR A 164 11.06 21.51 -3.98
N GLN A 165 11.98 21.74 -3.05
CA GLN A 165 12.10 20.92 -1.84
C GLN A 165 10.89 21.07 -0.90
N GLN A 166 10.31 22.27 -0.79
CA GLN A 166 9.08 22.49 -0.01
C GLN A 166 7.89 21.74 -0.63
N VAL A 167 7.69 21.87 -1.95
CA VAL A 167 6.65 21.14 -2.69
C VAL A 167 6.82 19.63 -2.54
N GLN A 168 8.04 19.09 -2.64
CA GLN A 168 8.30 17.66 -2.41
C GLN A 168 8.00 17.19 -0.97
N LYS A 169 8.23 18.05 0.04
CA LYS A 169 7.89 17.75 1.44
C LYS A 169 6.37 17.73 1.65
N GLU A 170 5.64 18.71 1.13
CA GLU A 170 4.18 18.73 1.23
C GLU A 170 3.51 17.63 0.40
N GLN A 171 4.06 17.27 -0.77
CA GLN A 171 3.58 16.11 -1.55
C GLN A 171 3.71 14.79 -0.78
N LYS A 172 4.81 14.58 -0.04
CA LYS A 172 4.97 13.38 0.82
C LYS A 172 3.96 13.37 1.97
N LYS A 173 3.84 14.47 2.72
CA LYS A 173 2.80 14.63 3.76
C LYS A 173 1.39 14.36 3.23
N TYR A 174 1.08 14.87 2.03
CA TYR A 174 -0.22 14.64 1.40
C TYR A 174 -0.45 13.16 1.05
N GLN A 175 0.57 12.47 0.52
CA GLN A 175 0.50 11.03 0.25
C GLN A 175 0.32 10.20 1.54
N GLU A 176 1.09 10.52 2.59
CA GLU A 176 0.97 9.90 3.91
C GLU A 176 -0.42 10.13 4.53
N LEU A 177 -0.92 11.38 4.50
CA LEU A 177 -2.26 11.72 4.99
C LEU A 177 -3.37 11.03 4.19
N SER A 178 -3.24 10.96 2.86
CA SER A 178 -4.19 10.24 2.00
C SER A 178 -4.18 8.74 2.26
N ALA A 179 -3.03 8.13 2.56
CA ALA A 179 -2.93 6.72 2.95
C ALA A 179 -3.55 6.47 4.34
N ASN A 180 -3.37 7.39 5.29
CA ASN A 180 -4.00 7.32 6.61
C ASN A 180 -5.53 7.43 6.50
N ILE A 181 -6.05 8.41 5.75
CA ILE A 181 -7.50 8.55 5.46
C ILE A 181 -8.05 7.31 4.73
N GLY A 182 -7.24 6.62 3.93
CA GLY A 182 -7.59 5.34 3.32
C GLY A 182 -7.82 4.24 4.36
N ARG A 183 -6.88 4.07 5.29
CA ARG A 183 -6.97 3.07 6.38
C ARG A 183 -8.11 3.37 7.35
N GLU A 184 -8.23 4.62 7.78
CA GLU A 184 -9.31 5.10 8.67
C GLU A 184 -10.70 4.76 8.11
N LYS A 185 -10.90 4.92 6.79
CA LYS A 185 -12.15 4.57 6.10
C LYS A 185 -12.41 3.06 6.04
N GLU A 186 -11.38 2.24 5.95
CA GLU A 186 -11.51 0.79 5.97
C GLU A 186 -11.85 0.28 7.38
N GLU A 187 -11.21 0.85 8.40
CA GLU A 187 -11.46 0.56 9.82
C GLU A 187 -12.88 1.00 10.22
N LEU A 188 -13.28 2.24 9.93
CA LEU A 188 -14.65 2.74 10.11
C LEU A 188 -15.70 1.91 9.34
N SER A 189 -15.34 1.34 8.19
CA SER A 189 -16.24 0.45 7.44
C SER A 189 -16.41 -0.93 8.10
N LYS A 190 -15.41 -1.41 8.85
CA LYS A 190 -15.50 -2.64 9.66
C LYS A 190 -16.31 -2.38 10.92
N GLU A 191 -15.99 -1.33 11.67
CA GLU A 191 -16.75 -0.91 12.86
C GLU A 191 -18.23 -0.72 12.55
N LYS A 192 -18.57 -0.10 11.40
CA LYS A 192 -19.96 0.08 10.98
C LYS A 192 -20.66 -1.24 10.66
N ALA A 193 -19.96 -2.22 10.07
CA ALA A 193 -20.52 -3.54 9.80
C ALA A 193 -20.73 -4.34 11.11
N GLU A 194 -19.80 -4.23 12.06
CA GLU A 194 -19.93 -4.81 13.40
C GLU A 194 -21.08 -4.18 14.19
N ALA A 195 -21.21 -2.85 14.16
CA ALA A 195 -22.32 -2.13 14.78
C ALA A 195 -23.69 -2.56 14.20
N MET A 196 -23.80 -2.72 12.88
CA MET A 196 -25.02 -3.25 12.24
C MET A 196 -25.32 -4.70 12.64
N SER A 197 -24.28 -5.52 12.83
CA SER A 197 -24.41 -6.91 13.32
C SER A 197 -24.91 -6.95 14.77
N ILE A 198 -24.39 -6.06 15.62
CA ILE A 198 -24.84 -5.88 17.01
C ILE A 198 -26.30 -5.40 17.05
N GLU A 199 -26.68 -4.44 16.20
CA GLU A 199 -28.05 -3.89 16.13
C GLU A 199 -29.09 -4.96 15.72
N GLU A 200 -28.78 -5.84 14.75
CA GLU A 200 -29.68 -6.96 14.42
C GLU A 200 -29.66 -8.06 15.50
N GLY A 201 -28.52 -8.29 16.15
CA GLY A 201 -28.42 -9.12 17.36
C GLY A 201 -29.34 -8.63 18.48
N GLU A 202 -29.38 -7.32 18.72
CA GLU A 202 -30.27 -6.69 19.71
C GLU A 202 -31.74 -6.85 19.33
N LYS A 203 -32.11 -6.64 18.05
CA LYS A 203 -33.49 -6.87 17.55
C LYS A 203 -33.92 -8.33 17.75
N ILE A 204 -33.03 -9.30 17.48
CA ILE A 204 -33.29 -10.72 17.73
C ILE A 204 -33.45 -11.00 19.23
N LEU A 205 -32.63 -10.39 20.09
CA LEU A 205 -32.73 -10.56 21.54
C LEU A 205 -34.01 -9.94 22.11
N ASN A 206 -34.41 -8.76 21.64
CA ASN A 206 -35.65 -8.08 22.01
C ASN A 206 -36.90 -8.86 21.59
N ARG A 207 -36.90 -9.49 20.39
CA ARG A 207 -37.97 -10.44 19.98
C ARG A 207 -38.09 -11.60 20.97
N LYS A 208 -36.97 -12.27 21.29
CA LYS A 208 -36.94 -13.38 22.27
C LYS A 208 -37.38 -12.96 23.68
N LEU A 209 -37.01 -11.75 24.13
CA LEU A 209 -37.49 -11.19 25.41
C LEU A 209 -39.00 -10.95 25.41
N MET A 210 -39.58 -10.53 24.28
CA MET A 210 -41.03 -10.35 24.14
C MET A 210 -41.77 -11.70 24.14
N GLU A 211 -41.23 -12.71 23.46
CA GLU A 211 -41.72 -14.10 23.49
C GLU A 211 -41.70 -14.67 24.92
N LEU A 212 -40.58 -14.52 25.64
CA LEU A 212 -40.43 -14.97 27.02
C LEU A 212 -41.41 -14.27 27.97
N LYS A 213 -41.62 -12.94 27.83
CA LYS A 213 -42.65 -12.22 28.59
C LYS A 213 -44.06 -12.75 28.29
N GLY A 214 -44.34 -13.12 27.04
CA GLY A 214 -45.59 -13.79 26.66
C GLY A 214 -45.77 -15.14 27.35
N MET A 215 -44.71 -15.97 27.38
CA MET A 215 -44.73 -17.27 28.08
C MET A 215 -44.91 -17.12 29.58
N ILE A 216 -44.24 -16.15 30.22
CA ILE A 216 -44.40 -15.84 31.65
C ILE A 216 -45.86 -15.47 31.94
N SER A 217 -46.48 -14.58 31.16
CA SER A 217 -47.88 -14.19 31.37
C SER A 217 -48.87 -15.35 31.17
N LEU A 218 -48.55 -16.34 30.34
CA LEU A 218 -49.34 -17.57 30.22
C LEU A 218 -49.17 -18.51 31.42
N ILE A 219 -47.99 -18.53 32.05
CA ILE A 219 -47.73 -19.30 33.28
C ILE A 219 -48.41 -18.63 34.48
N GLU A 220 -48.31 -17.30 34.62
CA GLU A 220 -49.00 -16.51 35.66
C GLU A 220 -50.52 -16.74 35.63
N LYS A 221 -51.13 -16.69 34.44
CA LYS A 221 -52.57 -16.97 34.26
C LYS A 221 -52.95 -18.41 34.59
N LYS A 222 -52.06 -19.38 34.35
CA LYS A 222 -52.28 -20.77 34.79
C LYS A 222 -52.20 -20.88 36.31
N ALA A 223 -51.15 -20.35 36.93
CA ALA A 223 -51.00 -20.36 38.39
C ALA A 223 -52.22 -19.76 39.09
N ALA A 224 -52.65 -18.57 38.68
CA ALA A 224 -53.84 -17.92 39.25
C ALA A 224 -55.14 -18.72 39.06
N ASN A 225 -55.28 -19.48 37.98
CA ASN A 225 -56.42 -20.38 37.78
C ASN A 225 -56.36 -21.60 38.72
N GLU A 226 -55.19 -22.20 38.89
CA GLU A 226 -55.03 -23.35 39.79
C GLU A 226 -55.13 -22.93 41.26
N ASP A 227 -54.68 -21.73 41.64
CA ASP A 227 -54.91 -21.12 42.97
C ASP A 227 -56.42 -20.98 43.26
N MET A 228 -57.21 -20.55 42.25
CA MET A 228 -58.67 -20.53 42.37
C MET A 228 -59.28 -21.95 42.47
N ALA A 229 -58.74 -22.94 41.75
CA ALA A 229 -59.18 -24.33 41.82
C ALA A 229 -58.87 -24.98 43.19
N ILE A 230 -57.68 -24.72 43.74
CA ILE A 230 -57.27 -25.10 45.11
C ILE A 230 -58.22 -24.47 46.11
N LYS A 231 -58.41 -23.14 46.07
CA LYS A 231 -59.32 -22.44 47.00
C LYS A 231 -60.77 -22.94 46.94
N ASN A 232 -61.27 -23.26 45.74
CA ASN A 232 -62.60 -23.88 45.58
C ASN A 232 -62.66 -25.30 46.19
N SER A 233 -61.55 -26.05 46.15
CA SER A 233 -61.42 -27.37 46.76
C SER A 233 -61.31 -27.32 48.28
N GLU A 234 -60.57 -26.35 48.83
CA GLU A 234 -60.51 -26.06 50.27
C GLU A 234 -61.90 -25.73 50.83
N LEU A 235 -62.63 -24.82 50.17
CA LEU A 235 -64.02 -24.48 50.51
C LEU A 235 -64.99 -25.66 50.35
N HIS A 236 -64.66 -26.67 49.56
CA HIS A 236 -65.45 -27.90 49.46
C HIS A 236 -65.13 -28.86 50.61
N ILE A 237 -63.85 -29.02 50.96
CA ILE A 237 -63.39 -29.80 52.11
C ILE A 237 -63.95 -29.24 53.42
N GLU A 238 -63.97 -27.91 53.58
CA GLU A 238 -64.57 -27.24 54.74
C GLU A 238 -66.06 -27.59 54.89
N LYS A 239 -66.83 -27.52 53.79
CA LYS A 239 -68.25 -27.93 53.78
C LYS A 239 -68.45 -29.41 54.09
N LEU A 240 -67.58 -30.29 53.58
CA LEU A 240 -67.62 -31.72 53.91
C LEU A 240 -67.31 -31.97 55.39
N ASN A 241 -66.35 -31.25 55.98
CA ASN A 241 -66.06 -31.33 57.41
C ASN A 241 -67.25 -30.85 58.26
N MET A 242 -67.93 -29.76 57.86
CA MET A 242 -69.18 -29.32 58.52
C MET A 242 -70.26 -30.41 58.47
N MET A 243 -70.44 -31.07 57.30
CA MET A 243 -71.38 -32.19 57.17
C MET A 243 -70.98 -33.41 58.02
N ILE A 244 -69.68 -33.68 58.18
CA ILE A 244 -69.17 -34.76 59.03
C ILE A 244 -69.49 -34.51 60.51
N GLU A 245 -69.30 -33.29 61.02
CA GLU A 245 -69.64 -32.97 62.41
C GLU A 245 -71.17 -32.93 62.64
N ASP A 246 -71.95 -32.43 61.69
CA ASP A 246 -73.42 -32.48 61.70
C ASP A 246 -73.96 -33.93 61.71
N ILE A 247 -73.32 -34.84 60.94
CA ILE A 247 -73.61 -36.28 60.99
C ILE A 247 -73.17 -36.89 62.33
N ARG A 248 -71.99 -36.54 62.86
CA ARG A 248 -71.52 -37.02 64.17
C ARG A 248 -72.45 -36.61 65.29
N GLN A 249 -72.91 -35.35 65.31
CA GLN A 249 -73.85 -34.88 66.31
C GLN A 249 -75.15 -35.70 66.25
N ARG A 250 -75.75 -35.88 65.07
CA ARG A 250 -76.94 -36.73 64.92
C ARG A 250 -76.71 -38.18 65.37
N VAL A 251 -75.55 -38.76 65.06
CA VAL A 251 -75.21 -40.12 65.51
C VAL A 251 -75.07 -40.21 67.03
N GLU A 252 -74.55 -39.18 67.70
CA GLU A 252 -74.46 -39.16 69.17
C GLU A 252 -75.82 -38.89 69.84
N GLU A 253 -76.67 -38.06 69.22
CA GLU A 253 -78.08 -37.87 69.62
C GLU A 253 -78.88 -39.18 69.46
N GLU A 254 -78.73 -39.89 68.33
CA GLU A 254 -79.36 -41.19 68.10
C GLU A 254 -78.84 -42.25 69.09
N LYS A 255 -77.53 -42.33 69.36
CA LYS A 255 -76.98 -43.19 70.43
C LYS A 255 -77.60 -42.87 71.79
N SER A 256 -77.72 -41.59 72.16
CA SER A 256 -78.33 -41.18 73.43
C SER A 256 -79.81 -41.60 73.56
N ILE A 257 -80.48 -41.92 72.46
CA ILE A 257 -81.83 -42.50 72.44
C ILE A 257 -81.75 -44.04 72.43
N ILE A 258 -80.79 -44.62 71.71
CA ILE A 258 -80.59 -46.06 71.54
C ILE A 258 -80.03 -46.73 72.80
N ASP A 259 -79.08 -46.15 73.53
CA ASP A 259 -78.47 -46.77 74.72
C ASP A 259 -79.51 -47.05 75.84
N PRO A 260 -80.43 -46.11 76.19
CA PRO A 260 -81.56 -46.40 77.08
C PRO A 260 -82.50 -47.50 76.56
N LEU A 261 -82.64 -47.62 75.22
CA LEU A 261 -83.45 -48.68 74.60
C LEU A 261 -82.72 -50.03 74.59
N ILE A 262 -81.39 -50.05 74.46
CA ILE A 262 -80.57 -51.25 74.59
C ILE A 262 -80.60 -51.77 76.02
N GLU A 263 -80.49 -50.91 77.04
CA GLU A 263 -80.64 -51.35 78.44
C GLU A 263 -82.07 -51.84 78.73
N ARG A 264 -83.11 -51.17 78.23
CA ARG A 264 -84.49 -51.71 78.26
C ARG A 264 -84.61 -53.05 77.53
N SER A 265 -83.93 -53.22 76.41
CA SER A 265 -83.95 -54.46 75.62
C SER A 265 -83.27 -55.60 76.38
N LYS A 266 -82.09 -55.38 76.98
CA LYS A 266 -81.41 -56.33 77.87
C LYS A 266 -82.30 -56.69 79.07
N GLU A 267 -82.99 -55.71 79.65
CA GLU A 267 -83.90 -55.93 80.77
C GLU A 267 -85.14 -56.74 80.36
N GLN A 268 -85.65 -56.57 79.14
CA GLN A 268 -86.70 -57.43 78.57
C GLN A 268 -86.17 -58.82 78.18
N GLU A 269 -84.96 -58.92 77.63
CA GLU A 269 -84.31 -60.19 77.27
C GLU A 269 -84.08 -61.06 78.51
N LYS A 270 -83.71 -60.45 79.64
CA LYS A 270 -83.66 -61.11 80.95
C LYS A 270 -85.04 -61.68 81.36
N LYS A 271 -86.10 -60.90 81.18
CA LYS A 271 -87.50 -61.32 81.44
C LYS A 271 -87.97 -62.40 80.44
N VAL A 272 -87.47 -62.41 79.21
CA VAL A 272 -87.73 -63.44 78.20
C VAL A 272 -86.98 -64.74 78.51
N LEU A 273 -85.75 -64.69 79.00
CA LEU A 273 -85.01 -65.87 79.49
C LEU A 273 -85.72 -66.51 80.69
N GLU A 274 -86.20 -65.71 81.65
CA GLU A 274 -87.05 -66.18 82.76
C GLU A 274 -88.39 -66.79 82.30
N LEU A 275 -88.91 -66.40 81.14
CA LEU A 275 -90.09 -67.00 80.52
C LEU A 275 -89.76 -68.28 79.73
N GLN A 276 -88.61 -68.33 79.05
CA GLN A 276 -88.16 -69.52 78.32
C GLN A 276 -87.83 -70.68 79.26
N ASP A 277 -87.17 -70.45 80.41
CA ASP A 277 -86.91 -71.51 81.41
C ASP A 277 -88.22 -72.06 82.02
N LYS A 278 -89.28 -71.24 82.10
CA LYS A 278 -90.64 -71.68 82.49
C LYS A 278 -91.36 -72.50 81.39
N ILE A 279 -91.00 -72.31 80.11
CA ILE A 279 -91.60 -73.02 78.97
C ILE A 279 -90.87 -74.34 78.69
N ILE A 280 -89.54 -74.35 78.75
CA ILE A 280 -88.71 -75.55 78.53
C ILE A 280 -89.07 -76.67 79.53
N LYS A 281 -89.37 -76.32 80.79
CA LYS A 281 -89.86 -77.27 81.81
C LYS A 281 -91.26 -77.85 81.56
N LYS A 282 -92.03 -77.36 80.57
CA LYS A 282 -93.39 -77.86 80.25
C LYS A 282 -93.52 -78.68 78.97
N ILE A 283 -92.54 -78.65 78.06
CA ILE A 283 -92.66 -79.29 76.73
C ILE A 283 -91.89 -80.64 76.65
N ALA A 284 -91.28 -81.09 77.75
CA ALA A 284 -90.58 -82.37 77.83
C ALA A 284 -91.49 -83.64 77.88
N GLN A 285 -92.82 -83.50 77.89
CA GLN A 285 -93.76 -84.63 78.02
C GLN A 285 -94.92 -84.61 76.99
N LYS A 286 -94.61 -84.90 75.72
CA LYS A 286 -95.31 -85.94 74.93
C LYS A 286 -94.57 -86.25 73.61
N GLN A 287 -94.63 -87.52 73.20
CA GLN A 287 -93.85 -88.11 72.11
C GLN A 287 -94.69 -88.40 70.86
N LYS A 288 -94.05 -88.29 69.67
CA LYS A 288 -94.34 -89.03 68.40
C LYS A 288 -95.74 -88.71 67.78
N SER A 289 -95.99 -88.87 66.47
CA SER A 289 -95.29 -89.64 65.42
C SER A 289 -95.38 -88.97 64.03
N VAL A 290 -94.40 -89.22 63.15
CA VAL A 290 -94.51 -89.79 61.78
C VAL A 290 -95.85 -89.58 61.02
N SER A 291 -95.93 -89.08 59.77
CA SER A 291 -94.98 -88.46 58.79
C SER A 291 -95.84 -87.70 57.72
N ASN A 292 -95.59 -87.48 56.41
CA ASN A 292 -94.62 -87.95 55.39
C ASN A 292 -94.73 -87.09 54.09
N VAL A 293 -93.86 -87.31 53.08
CA VAL A 293 -94.07 -87.06 51.61
C VAL A 293 -94.26 -85.58 51.16
N LYS A 294 -93.66 -85.03 50.08
CA LYS A 294 -92.69 -85.49 49.05
C LYS A 294 -92.06 -84.28 48.32
N ASN A 295 -90.79 -84.40 47.89
CA ASN A 295 -90.12 -83.66 46.80
C ASN A 295 -90.11 -82.10 46.95
N VAL A 296 -89.43 -81.26 46.16
CA VAL A 296 -88.44 -81.37 45.05
C VAL A 296 -87.31 -80.35 45.45
N THR A 297 -86.01 -80.44 45.17
CA THR A 297 -85.30 -80.88 43.95
C THR A 297 -83.82 -81.19 44.25
N LYS A 298 -83.28 -82.31 43.76
CA LYS A 298 -81.83 -82.50 43.64
C LYS A 298 -81.30 -81.63 42.48
N LYS A 299 -80.49 -80.59 42.74
CA LYS A 299 -79.86 -79.83 41.62
C LYS A 299 -78.61 -78.98 41.93
N VAL A 300 -77.89 -79.21 43.04
CA VAL A 300 -76.69 -78.42 43.40
C VAL A 300 -75.42 -79.26 43.60
N GLU A 301 -75.51 -80.49 44.11
CA GLU A 301 -74.33 -81.32 44.42
C GLU A 301 -73.77 -82.20 43.28
N GLU A 302 -74.19 -81.97 42.03
CA GLU A 302 -73.48 -82.51 40.84
C GLU A 302 -72.63 -81.45 40.12
N PHE A 303 -72.45 -80.25 40.72
CA PHE A 303 -71.86 -79.10 40.03
C PHE A 303 -70.33 -78.95 40.19
N PHE A 304 -69.67 -79.76 41.04
CA PHE A 304 -68.26 -79.50 41.44
C PHE A 304 -67.21 -80.55 41.08
N ASN A 305 -67.55 -81.65 40.39
CA ASN A 305 -66.59 -82.68 39.98
C ASN A 305 -66.58 -82.96 38.45
N LYS A 306 -66.65 -81.91 37.63
CA LYS A 306 -66.40 -81.96 36.18
C LYS A 306 -65.58 -80.76 35.64
N LYS A 307 -64.79 -80.11 36.49
CA LYS A 307 -64.07 -78.85 36.19
C LYS A 307 -62.53 -79.00 36.18
N LEU A 308 -62.01 -80.10 35.64
CA LEU A 308 -60.54 -80.31 35.51
C LEU A 308 -60.11 -81.14 34.27
N ALA A 309 -60.94 -81.15 33.22
CA ALA A 309 -60.66 -81.85 31.96
C ALA A 309 -60.70 -80.94 30.71
N VAL A 310 -60.96 -79.63 30.86
CA VAL A 310 -61.10 -78.67 29.75
C VAL A 310 -59.84 -77.79 29.59
N MET A 311 -58.93 -77.81 30.57
CA MET A 311 -57.79 -76.88 30.62
C MET A 311 -56.58 -77.29 29.75
N ASN A 312 -56.53 -78.54 29.27
CA ASN A 312 -55.40 -79.06 28.47
C ASN A 312 -55.60 -78.98 26.94
N LEU A 313 -56.74 -78.46 26.44
CA LEU A 313 -57.00 -78.32 25.00
C LEU A 313 -56.85 -76.88 24.48
N VAL A 314 -57.01 -75.87 25.35
CA VAL A 314 -56.80 -74.46 24.98
C VAL A 314 -55.30 -74.14 24.83
N ASP A 315 -54.46 -74.66 25.73
CA ASP A 315 -53.02 -74.38 25.73
C ASP A 315 -52.25 -75.11 24.62
N LYS A 316 -52.79 -76.21 24.06
CA LYS A 316 -52.23 -76.83 22.84
C LYS A 316 -52.54 -75.97 21.61
N ALA A 317 -53.81 -75.61 21.41
CA ALA A 317 -54.25 -74.80 20.27
C ALA A 317 -53.55 -73.43 20.20
N ASN A 318 -53.28 -72.80 21.35
CA ASN A 318 -52.50 -71.55 21.41
C ASN A 318 -51.01 -71.76 21.06
N LYS A 319 -50.38 -72.86 21.48
CA LYS A 319 -48.99 -73.19 21.08
C LYS A 319 -48.86 -73.43 19.59
N ASP A 320 -49.75 -74.23 19.02
CA ASP A 320 -49.71 -74.57 17.59
C ASP A 320 -49.96 -73.33 16.71
N ARG A 321 -50.81 -72.40 17.17
CA ARG A 321 -50.99 -71.06 16.58
C ARG A 321 -49.69 -70.24 16.62
N ASP A 322 -49.08 -70.12 17.79
CA ASP A 322 -47.92 -69.25 18.01
C ASP A 322 -46.64 -69.78 17.31
N GLU A 323 -46.51 -71.09 17.09
CA GLU A 323 -45.48 -71.65 16.21
C GLU A 323 -45.72 -71.32 14.73
N LEU A 324 -46.98 -71.40 14.25
CA LEU A 324 -47.33 -71.03 12.89
C LEU A 324 -47.09 -69.53 12.63
N GLU A 325 -47.46 -68.68 13.58
CA GLU A 325 -47.24 -67.23 13.51
C GLU A 325 -45.75 -66.89 13.48
N LYS A 326 -44.93 -67.48 14.37
CA LYS A 326 -43.46 -67.33 14.32
C LYS A 326 -42.86 -67.80 13.00
N SER A 327 -43.31 -68.95 12.49
CA SER A 327 -42.82 -69.52 11.22
C SER A 327 -43.14 -68.61 10.03
N LEU A 328 -44.34 -68.01 10.00
CA LEU A 328 -44.74 -67.01 9.01
C LEU A 328 -43.95 -65.70 9.15
N ILE A 329 -43.70 -65.23 10.38
CA ILE A 329 -42.89 -64.04 10.63
C ILE A 329 -41.43 -64.26 10.19
N GLU A 330 -40.86 -65.44 10.39
CA GLU A 330 -39.52 -65.78 9.86
C GLU A 330 -39.50 -65.84 8.33
N LEU A 331 -40.50 -66.47 7.69
CA LEU A 331 -40.63 -66.47 6.23
C LEU A 331 -40.75 -65.05 5.66
N ILE A 332 -41.56 -64.19 6.29
CA ILE A 332 -41.71 -62.77 5.90
C ILE A 332 -40.40 -62.00 6.12
N LYS A 333 -39.67 -62.24 7.22
CA LYS A 333 -38.35 -61.63 7.46
C LYS A 333 -37.32 -62.10 6.44
N LYS A 334 -37.27 -63.40 6.10
CA LYS A 334 -36.37 -63.95 5.07
C LYS A 334 -36.70 -63.42 3.67
N ALA A 335 -37.98 -63.34 3.30
CA ALA A 335 -38.41 -62.73 2.04
C ALA A 335 -38.08 -61.23 1.96
N LYS A 336 -38.21 -60.48 3.05
CA LYS A 336 -37.82 -59.05 3.11
C LYS A 336 -36.31 -58.84 3.13
N SER A 337 -35.52 -59.73 3.74
CA SER A 337 -34.05 -59.68 3.61
C SER A 337 -33.57 -60.08 2.21
N PHE A 338 -34.30 -60.95 1.50
CA PHE A 338 -34.05 -61.27 0.08
C PHE A 338 -34.06 -60.01 -0.81
N GLN A 339 -34.95 -59.05 -0.51
CA GLN A 339 -34.99 -57.73 -1.17
C GLN A 339 -33.75 -56.85 -0.88
N LEU A 340 -32.97 -57.17 0.16
CA LEU A 340 -31.80 -56.39 0.61
C LEU A 340 -30.46 -57.05 0.23
N THR A 341 -30.41 -58.37 0.01
CA THR A 341 -29.19 -59.12 -0.39
C THR A 341 -29.15 -59.51 -1.87
N ALA A 342 -30.06 -58.99 -2.71
CA ALA A 342 -30.15 -59.26 -4.15
C ALA A 342 -28.97 -58.75 -5.02
N LYS A 343 -27.78 -58.56 -4.44
CA LYS A 343 -26.53 -58.18 -5.13
C LYS A 343 -25.37 -59.16 -4.92
N SER A 344 -25.59 -60.33 -4.31
CA SER A 344 -24.52 -61.30 -4.02
C SER A 344 -24.85 -62.77 -4.34
N GLY A 345 -24.53 -63.21 -5.55
CA GLY A 345 -23.98 -64.54 -5.85
C GLY A 345 -24.88 -65.78 -5.80
N ASP A 346 -25.57 -66.07 -4.69
CA ASP A 346 -26.13 -67.41 -4.39
C ASP A 346 -27.64 -67.41 -4.10
N VAL A 347 -28.38 -66.65 -4.91
CA VAL A 347 -29.84 -66.49 -4.80
C VAL A 347 -30.57 -67.83 -5.00
N GLY A 348 -30.09 -68.68 -5.92
CA GLY A 348 -30.75 -69.93 -6.32
C GLY A 348 -30.92 -70.95 -5.19
N LYS A 349 -29.86 -71.22 -4.40
CA LYS A 349 -29.94 -72.18 -3.29
C LYS A 349 -30.89 -71.70 -2.19
N GLN A 350 -30.85 -70.41 -1.87
CA GLN A 350 -31.70 -69.82 -0.83
C GLN A 350 -33.18 -69.84 -1.22
N MET A 351 -33.49 -69.72 -2.53
CA MET A 351 -34.87 -69.78 -3.04
C MET A 351 -35.45 -71.20 -2.92
N ILE A 352 -34.65 -72.23 -3.19
CA ILE A 352 -35.04 -73.65 -2.99
C ILE A 352 -35.26 -73.98 -1.50
N GLU A 353 -34.44 -73.42 -0.58
CA GLU A 353 -34.66 -73.58 0.86
C GLU A 353 -35.99 -72.92 1.32
N LEU A 354 -36.31 -71.75 0.74
CA LEU A 354 -37.54 -71.00 1.04
C LEU A 354 -38.79 -71.77 0.57
N GLU A 355 -38.75 -72.30 -0.65
CA GLU A 355 -39.84 -73.09 -1.26
C GLU A 355 -40.08 -74.40 -0.50
N LYS A 356 -39.02 -75.08 -0.05
CA LYS A 356 -39.14 -76.27 0.80
C LYS A 356 -39.84 -75.95 2.13
N LYS A 357 -39.45 -74.86 2.79
CA LYS A 357 -40.06 -74.42 4.07
C LYS A 357 -41.50 -73.92 3.90
N PHE A 358 -41.84 -73.32 2.76
CA PHE A 358 -43.21 -72.95 2.44
C PHE A 358 -44.13 -74.18 2.33
N ASN A 359 -43.65 -75.26 1.71
CA ASN A 359 -44.38 -76.53 1.60
C ASN A 359 -44.57 -77.24 2.96
N ASP A 360 -43.56 -77.20 3.85
CA ASP A 360 -43.70 -77.75 5.22
C ASP A 360 -44.72 -76.97 6.06
N VAL A 361 -44.78 -75.63 5.93
CA VAL A 361 -45.84 -74.80 6.55
C VAL A 361 -47.22 -75.12 5.95
N GLY A 362 -47.29 -75.39 4.64
CA GLY A 362 -48.50 -75.87 3.97
C GLY A 362 -49.04 -77.18 4.55
N ARG A 363 -48.15 -78.14 4.85
CA ARG A 363 -48.52 -79.40 5.53
C ARG A 363 -49.08 -79.15 6.93
N LYS A 364 -48.34 -78.45 7.80
CA LYS A 364 -48.80 -78.12 9.17
C LYS A 364 -50.16 -77.42 9.18
N LYS A 365 -50.41 -76.51 8.23
CA LYS A 365 -51.73 -75.86 8.08
C LYS A 365 -52.84 -76.88 7.79
N THR A 366 -52.60 -77.85 6.92
CA THR A 366 -53.60 -78.87 6.54
C THR A 366 -53.93 -79.80 7.71
N GLU A 367 -52.95 -80.11 8.57
CA GLU A 367 -53.12 -80.90 9.79
C GLU A 367 -53.95 -80.13 10.84
N PHE A 368 -53.66 -78.84 11.04
CA PHE A 368 -54.43 -77.94 11.92
C PHE A 368 -55.90 -77.77 11.45
N ASP A 369 -56.13 -77.66 10.14
CA ASP A 369 -57.46 -77.61 9.52
C ASP A 369 -58.25 -78.94 9.71
N ALA A 370 -57.57 -80.05 9.95
CA ALA A 370 -58.18 -81.35 10.27
C ALA A 370 -58.51 -81.48 11.77
N GLU A 371 -57.62 -81.05 12.66
CA GLU A 371 -57.89 -81.00 14.11
C GLU A 371 -59.09 -80.07 14.43
N LEU A 372 -59.19 -78.90 13.78
CA LEU A 372 -60.34 -78.00 13.92
C LEU A 372 -61.68 -78.60 13.44
N LYS A 373 -61.64 -79.49 12.43
CA LYS A 373 -62.84 -80.22 11.95
C LYS A 373 -63.26 -81.35 12.88
N GLN A 374 -62.33 -81.95 13.63
CA GLN A 374 -62.67 -82.81 14.76
C GLN A 374 -63.19 -82.02 15.97
N PHE A 375 -62.66 -80.81 16.23
CA PHE A 375 -63.11 -80.00 17.36
C PHE A 375 -64.55 -79.48 17.16
N THR A 376 -64.92 -79.10 15.94
CA THR A 376 -66.25 -78.58 15.60
C THR A 376 -67.35 -79.65 15.52
N SER A 377 -67.00 -80.94 15.41
CA SER A 377 -68.00 -82.02 15.44
C SER A 377 -68.53 -82.35 16.84
N TYR A 378 -67.78 -82.03 17.90
CA TYR A 378 -68.25 -82.16 19.30
C TYR A 378 -69.28 -81.11 19.73
N PHE A 379 -69.46 -80.04 18.95
CA PHE A 379 -70.43 -78.96 19.21
C PHE A 379 -71.61 -78.93 18.22
N LYS A 380 -71.91 -80.06 17.56
CA LYS A 380 -73.13 -80.24 16.75
C LYS A 380 -73.98 -81.42 17.23
N LYS A 381 -74.74 -81.18 18.30
CA LYS A 381 -76.04 -81.82 18.53
C LYS A 381 -76.94 -80.93 19.39
#